data_AF-A0AA88YQR8-F1
#
_entry.id   AF-A0AA88YQR8-F1
#
_cell.length_a   1.000
_cell.length_b   1.000
_cell.length_c   1.000
_cell.angle_alpha   90.00
_cell.angle_beta   90.00
_cell.angle_gamma   90.00
#
_symmetry.space_group_name_H-M   'P 1'
#
loop_
_entity.id
_entity.type
_entity.pdbx_description
1 polymer ?
#
loop_
_entity_poly.entity_id
_entity_poly.type
_entity_poly.pdbx_seq_one_letter_code
_entity_poly.pdbx_strand_id
1 'polypeptide(L)'
;MAQQLKKRVGASHPHIYKLINIFQKEQAANEVKMVQYTSGGTRRKKSKKYRDVDEKLSNLKADLLAGRKTCVEYGDAASYLLKL
;
A
#
# COMPACT_ATOMS: atom_id res chain seq x y z
N MET A 1 -31.17 3.58 12.98
CA MET A 1 -31.47 3.14 11.60
C MET A 1 -30.25 2.63 10.81
N ALA A 2 -29.10 3.32 10.81
CA ALA A 2 -27.95 2.96 9.95
C ALA A 2 -27.35 1.55 10.14
N GLN A 3 -27.36 1.00 11.36
CA GLN A 3 -26.81 -0.35 11.62
C GLN A 3 -27.64 -1.48 11.02
N GLN A 4 -28.97 -1.33 10.95
CA GLN A 4 -29.85 -2.35 10.37
C GLN A 4 -29.70 -2.42 8.84
N LEU A 5 -29.50 -1.26 8.19
CA LEU A 5 -29.25 -1.18 6.75
C LEU A 5 -27.90 -1.84 6.38
N LYS A 6 -26.85 -1.56 7.17
CA LYS A 6 -25.54 -2.22 7.04
C LYS A 6 -25.64 -3.74 7.17
N LYS A 7 -26.41 -4.25 8.14
CA LYS A 7 -26.65 -5.70 8.30
C LYS A 7 -27.35 -6.32 7.09
N ARG A 8 -28.39 -5.67 6.57
CA ARG A 8 -29.16 -6.19 5.41
C ARG A 8 -28.34 -6.18 4.12
N VAL A 9 -27.60 -5.11 3.85
CA VAL A 9 -26.71 -5.01 2.67
C VAL A 9 -25.53 -5.97 2.79
N GLY A 10 -24.94 -6.10 3.98
CA GLY A 10 -23.87 -7.07 4.26
C GLY A 10 -24.30 -8.53 4.10
N ALA A 11 -25.58 -8.85 4.36
CA ALA A 11 -26.13 -10.19 4.14
C ALA A 11 -26.32 -10.51 2.65
N SER A 12 -26.66 -9.50 1.84
CA SER A 12 -26.84 -9.66 0.39
C SER A 12 -25.51 -9.79 -0.37
N HIS A 13 -24.47 -9.08 0.05
CA HIS A 13 -23.14 -9.12 -0.59
C HIS A 13 -22.01 -9.30 0.44
N PRO A 14 -21.87 -10.50 1.04
CA PRO A 14 -20.96 -10.74 2.15
C PRO A 14 -19.49 -10.52 1.80
N HIS A 15 -19.08 -10.82 0.57
CA HIS A 15 -17.70 -10.61 0.11
C HIS A 15 -17.34 -9.13 -0.07
N ILE A 16 -18.24 -8.35 -0.68
CA ILE A 16 -18.05 -6.91 -0.87
C ILE A 16 -17.98 -6.21 0.50
N TYR A 17 -18.85 -6.59 1.43
CA TYR A 17 -18.84 -5.98 2.76
C TYR A 17 -17.60 -6.35 3.58
N LYS A 18 -17.07 -7.59 3.44
CA LYS A 18 -15.77 -7.97 4.01
C LYS A 18 -14.65 -7.09 3.45
N LEU A 19 -14.62 -6.86 2.14
CA LEU A 19 -13.63 -6.00 1.48
C LEU A 19 -13.70 -4.56 2.00
N ILE A 20 -14.91 -3.99 2.08
CA ILE A 20 -15.13 -2.64 2.63
C ILE A 20 -14.62 -2.54 4.07
N ASN A 21 -14.90 -3.55 4.91
CA ASN A 21 -14.43 -3.55 6.29
C ASN A 21 -12.89 -3.63 6.38
N ILE A 22 -12.24 -4.37 5.47
CA ILE A 22 -10.77 -4.42 5.40
C ILE A 22 -10.22 -3.05 5.04
N PHE A 23 -10.78 -2.39 4.02
CA PHE A 23 -10.34 -1.04 3.63
C PHE A 23 -10.57 -0.01 4.73
N GLN A 24 -11.69 -0.06 5.45
CA GLN A 24 -11.95 0.82 6.59
C GLN A 24 -10.92 0.63 7.71
N LYS A 25 -10.54 -0.62 8.00
CA LYS A 25 -9.51 -0.93 9.00
C LYS A 25 -8.14 -0.41 8.58
N GLU A 26 -7.75 -0.64 7.33
CA GLU A 26 -6.50 -0.11 6.76
C GLU A 26 -6.46 1.42 6.78
N GLN A 27 -7.57 2.07 6.40
CA GLN A 27 -7.69 3.52 6.42
C GLN A 27 -7.51 4.07 7.85
N ALA A 28 -8.25 3.54 8.82
CA ALA A 28 -8.13 3.97 10.23
C ALA A 28 -6.71 3.75 10.77
N ALA A 29 -6.06 2.63 10.44
CA ALA A 29 -4.68 2.37 10.84
C ALA A 29 -3.70 3.38 10.21
N ASN A 30 -3.93 3.78 8.96
CA ASN A 30 -3.10 4.78 8.29
C ASN A 30 -3.33 6.19 8.84
N GLU A 31 -4.56 6.57 9.15
CA GLU A 31 -4.88 7.85 9.80
C GLU A 31 -4.14 7.98 11.13
N VAL A 32 -4.17 6.94 11.98
CA VAL A 32 -3.42 6.93 13.24
C VAL A 32 -1.91 7.07 13.01
N LYS A 33 -1.34 6.37 12.03
CA LYS A 33 0.08 6.51 11.68
C LYS A 33 0.40 7.95 11.24
N MET A 34 -0.45 8.57 10.43
CA MET A 34 -0.27 9.94 9.98
C MET A 34 -0.29 10.93 11.15
N VAL A 35 -1.24 10.78 12.08
CA VAL A 35 -1.29 11.60 13.30
C VAL A 35 -0.03 11.43 14.14
N GLN A 36 0.48 10.20 14.30
CA GLN A 36 1.74 9.96 14.99
C GLN A 36 2.91 10.67 14.30
N TYR A 37 2.98 10.65 12.97
CA TYR A 37 4.02 11.34 12.22
C TYR A 37 3.93 12.86 12.36
N THR A 38 2.74 13.45 12.27
CA THR A 38 2.56 14.90 12.45
C THR A 38 2.93 15.36 13.85
N SER A 39 2.76 14.50 14.85
CA SER A 39 3.12 14.77 16.25
C SER A 39 4.60 14.49 16.58
N GLY A 40 5.47 14.32 15.57
CA GLY A 40 6.90 14.06 15.76
C GLY A 40 7.25 12.62 16.13
N GLY A 41 6.29 11.70 16.02
CA GLY A 41 6.52 10.27 16.21
C GLY A 41 7.48 9.71 15.16
N THR A 42 8.42 8.87 15.60
CA THR A 42 9.39 8.24 14.70
C THR A 42 8.76 7.06 13.94
N ARG A 43 9.08 6.95 12.64
CA ARG A 43 8.64 5.82 11.82
C ARG A 43 9.34 4.54 12.27
N ARG A 44 8.56 3.49 12.53
CA ARG A 44 9.10 2.13 12.69
C ARG A 44 10.00 1.82 11.49
N LYS A 45 11.26 1.49 11.76
CA LYS A 45 12.21 1.10 10.72
C LYS A 45 11.67 -0.13 9.99
N LYS A 46 11.61 -0.05 8.66
CA LYS A 46 11.28 -1.22 7.83
C LYS A 46 12.31 -2.32 8.09
N SER A 47 11.89 -3.58 8.02
CA SER A 47 12.86 -4.69 8.02
C SER A 47 13.81 -4.54 6.84
N LYS A 48 15.08 -4.94 7.04
CA LYS A 48 16.17 -4.78 6.07
C LYS A 48 15.77 -5.28 4.69
N LYS A 49 15.16 -6.47 4.60
CA LYS A 49 14.67 -7.06 3.34
C LYS A 49 13.79 -6.09 2.54
N TYR A 50 12.82 -5.45 3.18
CA TYR A 50 11.90 -4.54 2.49
C TYR A 50 12.54 -3.20 2.17
N ARG A 51 13.47 -2.73 3.01
CA ARG A 51 14.24 -1.51 2.74
C ARG A 51 15.11 -1.68 1.50
N ASP A 52 15.84 -2.80 1.41
CA ASP A 52 16.75 -3.07 0.30
C ASP A 52 15.98 -3.21 -1.04
N VAL A 53 14.76 -3.76 -1.00
CA VAL A 53 13.84 -3.82 -2.15
C VAL A 53 13.36 -2.42 -2.55
N ASP A 54 12.96 -1.59 -1.59
CA ASP A 54 12.52 -0.20 -1.81
C ASP A 54 13.63 0.66 -2.44
N GLU A 55 14.86 0.52 -1.95
CA GLU A 55 16.03 1.25 -2.47
C GLU A 55 16.27 0.89 -3.93
N LYS A 56 16.24 -0.41 -4.27
CA LYS A 56 16.39 -0.86 -5.66
C LYS A 56 15.26 -0.36 -6.56
N LEU A 57 14.01 -0.38 -6.11
CA LEU A 57 12.89 0.19 -6.87
C LEU A 57 13.05 1.70 -7.07
N SER A 58 13.53 2.41 -6.06
CA SER A 58 13.78 3.85 -6.14
C SER A 58 14.86 4.16 -7.18
N ASN A 59 15.92 3.34 -7.25
CA ASN A 59 16.95 3.46 -8.26
C ASN A 59 16.41 3.18 -9.67
N LEU A 60 15.62 2.10 -9.84
CA LEU A 60 14.97 1.80 -11.13
C LEU A 60 14.07 2.95 -11.59
N LYS A 61 13.33 3.56 -10.67
CA LYS A 61 12.49 4.74 -10.95
C LYS A 61 13.34 5.95 -11.34
N ALA A 62 14.46 6.18 -10.66
CA ALA A 62 15.39 7.25 -11.01
C ALA A 62 16.01 7.05 -12.40
N ASP A 63 16.32 5.81 -12.78
CA ASP A 63 16.82 5.47 -14.12
C ASP A 63 15.77 5.76 -15.20
N LEU A 64 14.50 5.42 -14.94
CA LEU A 64 13.37 5.72 -15.83
C LEU A 64 13.19 7.24 -16.01
N LEU A 65 13.19 8.00 -14.90
CA LEU A 65 13.05 9.46 -14.94
C LEU A 65 14.23 10.15 -15.65
N ALA A 66 15.44 9.58 -15.52
CA ALA A 66 16.63 10.06 -16.21
C ALA A 66 16.67 9.64 -17.70
N GLY A 67 15.67 8.91 -18.20
CA GLY A 67 15.64 8.40 -19.58
C GLY A 67 16.67 7.31 -19.88
N ARG A 68 17.29 6.72 -18.86
CA ARG A 68 18.28 5.63 -18.99
C ARG A 68 17.62 4.26 -19.19
N LYS A 69 16.33 4.15 -18.89
CA LYS A 69 15.52 2.95 -19.09
C LYS A 69 14.19 3.30 -19.71
N THR A 70 13.70 2.42 -20.56
CA THR A 70 12.36 2.49 -21.12
C THR A 70 11.33 1.96 -20.12
N CYS A 71 10.06 2.35 -20.25
CA CYS A 71 8.97 1.86 -19.39
C CYS A 71 8.88 0.33 -19.34
N VAL A 72 9.14 -0.36 -20.46
CA VAL A 72 9.11 -1.83 -20.55
C VAL A 72 10.24 -2.43 -19.71
N GLU A 73 11.47 -1.95 -19.87
CA GLU A 73 12.64 -2.42 -19.13
C GLU A 73 12.52 -2.14 -17.62
N TYR A 74 11.90 -1.02 -17.26
CA TYR A 74 11.54 -0.74 -15.87
C TYR A 74 10.54 -1.77 -15.33
N GLY A 75 9.49 -2.08 -16.11
CA GLY A 75 8.47 -3.05 -15.75
C GLY A 75 9.06 -4.45 -15.52
N ASP A 76 9.89 -4.93 -16.45
CA ASP A 76 10.54 -6.24 -16.34
C ASP A 76 11.48 -6.32 -15.14
N ALA A 77 12.30 -5.28 -14.93
CA ALA A 77 13.21 -5.22 -13.79
C ALA A 77 12.46 -5.15 -12.45
N ALA A 78 11.36 -4.41 -12.38
CA ALA A 78 10.51 -4.32 -11.20
C ALA A 78 9.79 -5.66 -10.92
N SER A 79 9.30 -6.32 -11.97
CA SER A 79 8.65 -7.64 -11.87
C SER A 79 9.60 -8.70 -11.32
N TYR A 80 10.81 -8.79 -11.89
CA TYR A 80 11.85 -9.70 -11.41
C TYR A 80 12.21 -9.46 -9.94
N LEU A 81 12.28 -8.19 -9.55
CA LEU A 81 12.64 -7.79 -8.20
C LEU A 81 11.53 -8.09 -7.17
N LEU A 82 10.26 -7.94 -7.57
CA LEU A 82 9.10 -8.20 -6.73
C LEU A 82 8.61 -9.65 -6.78
N LYS A 83 9.13 -10.45 -7.72
CA LYS A 83 8.71 -11.83 -7.99
C LYS A 83 7.21 -11.91 -8.31
N LEU A 84 6.76 -11.01 -9.18
CA LEU A 84 5.38 -10.92 -9.67
C LEU A 84 5.15 -11.80 -10.90
#